data_AF-A0AAV5DQZ2-F1
#
_entry.id   AF-A0AAV5DQZ2-F1
#
_cell.length_a   1.000
_cell.length_b   1.000
_cell.length_c   1.000
_cell.angle_alpha   90.00
_cell.angle_beta   90.00
_cell.angle_gamma   90.00
#
_symmetry.space_group_name_H-M   'P 1'
#
loop_
_entity.id
_entity.type
_entity.pdbx_description
1 polymer ?
#
loop_
_entity_poly.entity_id
_entity_poly.type
_entity_poly.pdbx_seq_one_letter_code
_entity_poly.pdbx_strand_id
1 'polypeptide(L)'
;MMSSRRRWRVRPSRVCIWPWPCRPGAKATPPASVAPNAAAERRRRVYALLDAADLARGRAVRWCESALGMLRSDGDMREARLLLRAALAAGVHRPTVYRAWTAMEADHAGDGDAARALFEEWRVRLHQEDNDKEEEDVGGFWCRYIAFELGHGGAARTRAVAERAVAACPRDPAVHAGYARAELRLRRADRARAVVAHALKCLDDDRDREWLVDEVKRYGNAMRGRRRQLIRRLCGFFPRLFRGGWWSRPSRGYNRLD
;
A
#
# COMPACT_ATOMS: atom_id res chain seq x y z
N MET A 1 0.66 44.18 -18.22
CA MET A 1 1.70 43.89 -17.20
C MET A 1 1.07 43.11 -16.06
N MET A 2 1.59 41.91 -15.79
CA MET A 2 1.59 41.14 -14.51
C MET A 2 0.21 40.83 -13.88
N SER A 3 -0.15 39.61 -13.48
CA SER A 3 0.68 38.61 -12.82
C SER A 3 -0.02 37.24 -12.91
N SER A 4 0.63 36.28 -13.57
CA SER A 4 0.22 34.87 -13.54
C SER A 4 0.57 34.31 -12.16
N ARG A 5 -0.45 34.12 -11.32
CA ARG A 5 -0.28 33.41 -10.04
C ARG A 5 -0.01 31.94 -10.36
N ARG A 6 1.27 31.56 -10.34
CA ARG A 6 1.73 30.17 -10.38
C ARG A 6 1.07 29.43 -9.22
N ARG A 7 0.09 28.59 -9.53
CA ARG A 7 -0.56 27.67 -8.60
C ARG A 7 0.46 26.61 -8.20
N TRP A 8 1.17 26.82 -7.11
CA TRP A 8 2.01 25.80 -6.49
C TRP A 8 1.10 24.73 -5.87
N ARG A 9 0.66 23.75 -6.67
CA ARG A 9 0.20 22.48 -6.10
C ARG A 9 1.43 21.85 -5.44
N VAL A 10 1.49 21.91 -4.12
CA VAL A 10 2.44 21.15 -3.33
C VAL A 10 2.18 19.68 -3.67
N ARG A 11 3.11 19.08 -4.41
CA ARG A 11 3.08 17.65 -4.73
C ARG A 11 3.08 16.87 -3.42
N PRO A 12 2.33 15.77 -3.28
CA PRO A 12 2.57 14.86 -2.17
C PRO A 12 4.01 14.37 -2.30
N SER A 13 4.84 14.83 -1.37
CA SER A 13 6.22 14.43 -1.20
C SER A 13 6.31 12.92 -1.29
N ARG A 14 7.27 12.41 -2.07
CA ARG A 14 7.69 11.01 -2.03
C ARG A 14 8.21 10.68 -0.64
N VAL A 15 7.31 10.45 0.30
CA VAL A 15 7.58 9.75 1.54
C VAL A 15 7.07 8.35 1.29
N CYS A 16 7.99 7.41 1.10
CA CYS A 16 7.66 5.99 1.18
C CYS A 16 7.22 5.71 2.63
N ILE A 17 5.91 5.78 2.91
CA ILE A 17 5.33 5.58 4.26
C ILE A 17 5.23 4.08 4.63
N TRP A 18 6.01 3.19 4.03
CA TRP A 18 6.03 1.78 4.45
C TRP A 18 7.42 1.14 4.31
N PRO A 19 7.99 0.60 5.40
CA PRO A 19 8.96 -0.47 5.29
C PRO A 19 8.21 -1.78 5.01
N TRP A 20 8.40 -2.26 3.78
CA TRP A 20 8.39 -3.65 3.28
C TRP A 20 7.70 -4.79 4.07
N PRO A 21 7.06 -5.76 3.38
CA PRO A 21 6.71 -7.04 3.98
C PRO A 21 8.00 -7.82 4.31
N CYS A 22 8.08 -8.32 5.54
CA CYS A 22 9.13 -9.22 6.01
C CYS A 22 9.34 -10.36 5.00
N ARG A 23 10.56 -10.47 4.46
CA ARG A 23 11.01 -11.70 3.77
C ARG A 23 11.21 -12.77 4.84
N PRO A 24 10.56 -13.94 4.76
CA PRO A 24 10.93 -15.06 5.60
C PRO A 24 12.29 -15.58 5.12
N GLY A 25 13.29 -15.56 6.01
CA GLY A 25 14.57 -16.25 5.78
C GLY A 25 15.84 -15.38 5.66
N ALA A 26 15.80 -14.08 5.91
CA ALA A 26 17.02 -13.30 6.11
C ALA A 26 17.32 -13.22 7.61
N LYS A 27 18.29 -13.99 8.10
CA LYS A 27 18.89 -13.74 9.43
C LYS A 27 19.62 -12.40 9.34
N ALA A 28 18.92 -11.31 9.68
CA ALA A 28 19.54 -10.03 9.90
C ALA A 28 20.42 -10.17 11.15
N THR A 29 21.73 -9.97 11.02
CA THR A 29 22.58 -9.67 12.16
C THR A 29 21.99 -8.42 12.83
N PRO A 30 21.65 -8.46 14.13
CA PRO A 30 21.08 -7.29 14.79
C PRO A 30 22.13 -6.17 14.76
N PRO A 31 21.77 -4.94 14.34
CA PRO A 31 22.67 -3.80 14.51
C PRO A 31 22.95 -3.62 16.00
N ALA A 32 24.19 -3.19 16.32
CA ALA A 32 24.67 -2.94 17.67
C ALA A 32 23.60 -2.25 18.54
N SER A 33 23.42 -2.74 19.77
CA SER A 33 22.44 -2.27 20.73
C SER A 33 22.54 -0.75 20.90
N VAL A 34 21.61 -0.02 20.29
CA VAL A 34 21.58 1.42 20.45
C VAL A 34 21.16 1.72 21.89
N ALA A 35 22.00 2.46 22.62
CA ALA A 35 21.71 2.87 23.98
C ALA A 35 20.29 3.49 24.08
N PRO A 36 19.49 3.11 25.08
CA PRO A 36 18.08 3.51 25.18
C PRO A 36 17.86 5.04 25.12
N ASN A 37 18.82 5.81 25.63
CA ASN A 37 18.80 7.28 25.62
C ASN A 37 18.94 7.87 24.20
N ALA A 38 19.79 7.29 23.35
CA ALA A 38 19.96 7.76 21.97
C ALA A 38 18.72 7.52 21.10
N ALA A 39 17.98 6.43 21.36
CA ALA A 39 16.71 6.18 20.68
C ALA A 39 15.60 7.14 21.15
N ALA A 40 15.56 7.46 22.45
CA ALA A 40 14.63 8.43 23.01
C ALA A 40 14.87 9.85 22.46
N GLU A 41 16.13 10.28 22.36
CA GLU A 41 16.49 11.56 21.76
C GLU A 41 16.11 11.65 20.28
N ARG A 42 16.33 10.58 19.51
CA ARG A 42 15.88 10.54 18.10
C ARG A 42 14.38 10.71 17.98
N ARG A 43 13.57 10.02 18.80
CA ARG A 43 12.10 10.19 18.81
C ARG A 43 11.70 11.62 19.16
N ARG A 44 12.32 12.23 20.18
CA ARG A 44 12.08 13.63 20.56
C ARG A 44 12.34 14.60 19.40
N ARG A 45 13.46 14.44 18.67
CA ARG A 45 13.78 15.27 17.50
C ARG A 45 12.75 15.10 16.37
N VAL A 46 12.31 13.87 16.10
CA VAL A 46 11.29 13.60 15.09
C VAL A 46 9.95 14.23 15.47
N TYR A 47 9.52 14.12 16.74
CA TYR A 47 8.29 14.76 17.19
C TYR A 47 8.38 16.28 17.12
N ALA A 48 9.51 16.89 17.49
CA ALA A 48 9.69 18.33 17.38
C ALA A 48 9.55 18.80 15.91
N LEU A 49 10.08 18.04 14.96
CA LEU A 49 9.91 18.32 13.53
C LEU A 49 8.45 18.15 13.07
N LEU A 50 7.75 17.12 13.56
CA LEU A 50 6.35 16.89 13.23
C LEU A 50 5.46 17.99 13.82
N ASP A 51 5.68 18.39 15.08
CA ASP A 51 4.93 19.44 15.74
C ASP A 51 5.16 20.80 15.08
N ALA A 52 6.37 21.06 14.59
CA ALA A 52 6.70 22.28 13.85
C ALA A 52 6.03 22.34 12.47
N ALA A 53 5.75 21.19 11.84
CA ALA A 53 5.09 21.11 10.54
C ALA A 53 3.55 21.10 10.66
N ASP A 54 3.04 20.28 11.58
CA ASP A 54 1.61 20.13 11.88
C ASP A 54 1.46 19.54 13.30
N LEU A 55 1.09 20.40 14.23
CA LEU A 55 0.89 20.04 15.63
C LEU A 55 -0.21 18.99 15.82
N ALA A 56 -1.27 19.00 15.00
CA ALA A 56 -2.34 18.02 15.09
C ALA A 56 -1.84 16.63 14.68
N ARG A 57 -1.02 16.55 13.63
CA ARG A 57 -0.36 15.31 13.20
C ARG A 57 0.70 14.83 14.18
N GLY A 58 1.51 15.73 14.74
CA GLY A 58 2.48 15.39 15.79
C GLY A 58 1.83 14.78 17.03
N ARG A 59 0.69 15.36 17.48
CA ARG A 59 -0.15 14.74 18.52
C ARG A 59 -0.65 13.36 18.09
N ALA A 60 -1.22 13.22 16.88
CA ALA A 60 -1.76 11.95 16.41
C ALA A 60 -0.74 10.80 16.48
N VAL A 61 0.49 11.08 16.05
CA VAL A 61 1.59 10.11 16.04
C VAL A 61 1.91 9.63 17.46
N ARG A 62 1.95 10.53 18.44
CA ARG A 62 2.21 10.15 19.84
C ARG A 62 1.11 9.26 20.42
N TRP A 63 -0.16 9.56 20.12
CA TRP A 63 -1.29 8.70 20.53
C TRP A 63 -1.18 7.31 19.88
N CYS A 64 -0.86 7.25 18.59
CA CYS A 64 -0.68 5.99 17.87
C CYS A 64 0.51 5.18 18.40
N GLU A 65 1.64 5.82 18.69
CA GLU A 65 2.82 5.15 19.24
C GLU A 65 2.58 4.63 20.66
N SER A 66 1.81 5.36 21.46
CA SER A 66 1.40 4.91 22.80
C SER A 66 0.48 3.69 22.72
N ALA A 67 -0.48 3.69 21.79
CA ALA A 67 -1.35 2.53 21.52
C ALA A 67 -0.55 1.30 21.08
N LEU A 68 0.41 1.48 20.15
CA LEU A 68 1.32 0.41 19.72
C LEU A 68 2.28 -0.02 20.83
N GLY A 69 2.61 0.87 21.76
CA GLY A 69 3.40 0.58 22.97
C GLY A 69 2.66 -0.39 23.87
N MET A 70 1.42 -0.06 24.24
CA MET A 70 0.53 -0.90 25.06
C MET A 70 0.32 -2.28 24.44
N LEU A 71 0.14 -2.34 23.12
CA LEU A 71 0.01 -3.62 22.42
C LEU A 71 1.26 -4.50 22.52
N ARG A 72 2.46 -3.90 22.57
CA ARG A 72 3.73 -4.63 22.71
C ARG A 72 4.03 -5.04 24.15
N SER A 73 3.62 -4.26 25.15
CA SER A 73 3.86 -4.52 26.56
C SER A 73 2.85 -5.50 27.15
N ASP A 74 1.57 -5.24 26.92
CA ASP A 74 0.49 -5.85 27.71
C ASP A 74 -0.35 -6.83 26.88
N GLY A 75 -0.29 -6.73 25.55
CA GLY A 75 -1.08 -7.55 24.63
C GLY A 75 -2.58 -7.25 24.66
N ASP A 76 -3.05 -6.34 25.52
CA ASP A 76 -4.46 -6.01 25.64
C ASP A 76 -4.89 -4.97 24.58
N MET A 77 -5.58 -5.47 23.57
CA MET A 77 -6.10 -4.70 22.44
C MET A 77 -7.17 -3.68 22.88
N ARG A 78 -7.83 -3.91 24.01
CA ARG A 78 -8.96 -3.09 24.47
C ARG A 78 -8.52 -1.68 24.83
N GLU A 79 -7.41 -1.55 25.55
CA GLU A 79 -6.88 -0.26 25.96
C GLU A 79 -6.33 0.54 24.77
N ALA A 80 -5.67 -0.15 23.83
CA ALA A 80 -5.22 0.47 22.58
C ALA A 80 -6.40 1.02 21.75
N ARG A 81 -7.51 0.27 21.64
CA ARG A 81 -8.74 0.73 20.98
C ARG A 81 -9.35 1.94 21.69
N LEU A 82 -9.42 1.92 23.02
CA LEU A 82 -9.94 3.04 23.82
C LEU A 82 -9.10 4.31 23.63
N LEU A 83 -7.77 4.17 23.62
CA LEU A 83 -6.87 5.30 23.40
C LEU A 83 -7.07 5.91 22.00
N LEU A 84 -7.21 5.10 20.96
CA LEU A 84 -7.43 5.58 19.59
C LEU A 84 -8.83 6.20 19.41
N ARG A 85 -9.86 5.68 20.08
CA ARG A 85 -11.18 6.32 20.14
C ARG A 85 -11.11 7.69 20.80
N ALA A 86 -10.42 7.80 21.93
CA ALA A 86 -10.19 9.08 22.59
C ALA A 86 -9.41 10.06 21.70
N ALA A 87 -8.44 9.59 20.92
CA ALA A 87 -7.72 10.41 19.95
C ALA A 87 -8.63 10.97 18.84
N LEU A 88 -9.55 10.15 18.31
CA LEU A 88 -10.55 10.60 17.31
C LEU A 88 -11.54 11.60 17.92
N ALA A 89 -11.99 11.38 19.15
CA ALA A 89 -12.90 12.27 19.88
C ALA A 89 -12.24 13.63 20.19
N ALA A 90 -10.94 13.62 20.48
CA ALA A 90 -10.14 14.83 20.71
C ALA A 90 -9.87 15.64 19.43
N GLY A 91 -10.38 15.21 18.27
CA GLY A 91 -10.20 15.92 16.99
C GLY A 91 -8.75 15.94 16.50
N VAL A 92 -7.93 15.00 16.95
CA VAL A 92 -6.54 14.86 16.52
C VAL A 92 -6.52 14.35 15.07
N HIS A 93 -5.50 14.71 14.28
CA HIS A 93 -5.40 14.44 12.83
C HIS A 93 -5.87 13.00 12.46
N ARG A 94 -7.14 12.92 12.05
CA ARG A 94 -7.94 11.69 11.93
C ARG A 94 -7.35 10.70 10.93
N PRO A 95 -6.82 11.12 9.75
CA PRO A 95 -6.23 10.18 8.81
C PRO A 95 -5.07 9.38 9.41
N THR A 96 -4.27 9.99 10.30
CA THR A 96 -3.15 9.27 10.93
C THR A 96 -3.65 8.23 11.93
N VAL A 97 -4.67 8.58 12.71
CA VAL A 97 -5.26 7.68 13.71
C VAL A 97 -5.89 6.47 13.03
N TYR A 98 -6.72 6.66 12.00
CA TYR A 98 -7.29 5.52 11.27
C TYR A 98 -6.24 4.69 10.53
N ARG A 99 -5.20 5.31 9.96
CA ARG A 99 -4.11 4.56 9.29
C ARG A 99 -3.35 3.65 10.25
N ALA A 100 -3.15 4.11 11.49
CA ALA A 100 -2.50 3.32 12.53
C ALA A 100 -3.44 2.24 13.07
N TRP A 101 -4.69 2.61 13.33
CA TRP A 101 -5.68 1.68 13.88
C TRP A 101 -6.02 0.55 12.91
N THR A 102 -6.30 0.86 11.64
CA THR A 102 -6.59 -0.17 10.63
C THR A 102 -5.41 -1.13 10.43
N ALA A 103 -4.17 -0.64 10.49
CA ALA A 103 -2.98 -1.50 10.43
C ALA A 103 -2.84 -2.37 11.70
N MET A 104 -3.11 -1.81 12.88
CA MET A 104 -3.07 -2.52 14.15
C MET A 104 -4.05 -3.70 14.16
N GLU A 105 -5.31 -3.45 13.78
CA GLU A 105 -6.35 -4.50 13.70
C GLU A 105 -6.02 -5.56 12.66
N ALA A 106 -5.49 -5.16 11.49
CA ALA A 106 -5.12 -6.07 10.41
C ALA A 106 -3.93 -6.98 10.78
N ASP A 107 -2.87 -6.43 11.38
CA ASP A 107 -1.60 -7.14 11.58
C ASP A 107 -1.55 -7.96 12.88
N HIS A 108 -2.28 -7.57 13.94
CA HIS A 108 -2.09 -8.13 15.29
C HIS A 108 -3.29 -8.93 15.80
N ALA A 109 -4.51 -8.54 15.44
CA ALA A 109 -5.72 -9.11 16.05
C ALA A 109 -6.35 -10.24 15.22
N GLY A 110 -6.02 -10.37 13.92
CA GLY A 110 -6.68 -11.33 13.03
C GLY A 110 -8.18 -11.09 12.82
N ASP A 111 -8.76 -10.08 13.47
CA ASP A 111 -10.16 -9.68 13.34
C ASP A 111 -10.31 -8.74 12.14
N GLY A 112 -10.37 -9.34 10.96
CA GLY A 112 -10.62 -8.63 9.71
C GLY A 112 -11.97 -7.90 9.72
N ASP A 113 -12.93 -8.29 10.54
CA ASP A 113 -14.25 -7.66 10.61
C ASP A 113 -14.22 -6.36 11.42
N ALA A 114 -13.46 -6.30 12.52
CA ALA A 114 -13.19 -5.05 13.22
C ALA A 114 -12.49 -4.02 12.32
N ALA A 115 -11.48 -4.44 11.56
CA ALA A 115 -10.81 -3.57 10.61
C ALA A 115 -11.77 -3.05 9.51
N ARG A 116 -12.67 -3.89 9.00
CA ARG A 116 -13.71 -3.49 8.03
C ARG A 116 -14.69 -2.47 8.60
N ALA A 117 -15.15 -2.68 9.84
CA ALA A 117 -16.03 -1.74 10.51
C ALA A 117 -15.39 -0.36 10.62
N LEU A 118 -14.09 -0.29 10.94
CA LEU A 118 -13.34 0.96 10.97
C LEU A 118 -13.21 1.62 9.59
N PHE A 119 -13.03 0.86 8.52
CA PHE A 119 -12.99 1.42 7.16
C PHE A 119 -14.33 2.04 6.76
N GLU A 120 -15.46 1.40 7.10
CA GLU A 120 -16.79 1.96 6.82
C GLU A 120 -17.11 3.15 7.72
N GLU A 121 -16.72 3.13 9.00
CA GLU A 121 -16.83 4.28 9.90
C GLU A 121 -16.04 5.48 9.37
N TRP A 122 -14.79 5.25 8.95
CA TRP A 122 -13.95 6.27 8.34
C TRP A 122 -14.60 6.82 7.06
N ARG A 123 -15.13 5.95 6.19
CA ARG A 123 -15.81 6.35 4.97
C ARG A 123 -17.02 7.25 5.23
N VAL A 124 -17.86 6.93 6.21
CA VAL A 124 -19.02 7.76 6.54
C VAL A 124 -18.57 9.16 6.98
N ARG A 125 -17.49 9.25 7.77
CA ARG A 125 -16.95 10.54 8.20
C ARG A 125 -16.33 11.36 7.06
N LEU A 126 -15.68 10.70 6.09
CA LEU A 126 -15.19 11.36 4.87
C LEU A 126 -16.29 12.10 4.09
N HIS A 127 -17.55 11.63 4.18
CA HIS A 127 -18.68 12.22 3.48
C HIS A 127 -19.45 13.28 4.30
N GLN A 128 -19.24 13.35 5.62
CA GLN A 128 -19.98 14.23 6.52
C GLN A 128 -19.32 15.59 6.77
N GLU A 129 -18.01 15.70 6.53
CA GLU A 129 -17.31 16.97 6.68
C GLU A 129 -17.48 17.78 5.39
N ASP A 130 -18.32 18.83 5.46
CA ASP A 130 -18.46 19.80 4.37
C ASP A 130 -17.08 20.33 3.96
N ASN A 131 -16.82 20.23 2.67
CA ASN A 131 -15.53 20.06 2.01
C ASN A 131 -14.70 21.36 1.88
N ASP A 132 -14.60 22.14 2.97
CA ASP A 132 -13.88 23.43 2.98
C ASP A 132 -12.43 23.31 3.48
N LYS A 133 -11.99 22.12 3.92
CA LYS A 133 -10.62 21.89 4.37
C LYS A 133 -9.94 20.82 3.52
N GLU A 134 -9.10 21.31 2.60
CA GLU A 134 -8.08 20.57 1.89
C GLU A 134 -7.22 19.75 2.87
N GLU A 135 -7.57 18.52 3.22
CA GLU A 135 -6.62 17.68 3.96
C GLU A 135 -6.82 16.16 3.84
N GLU A 136 -8.01 15.69 3.46
CA GLU A 136 -8.22 14.24 3.37
C GLU A 136 -8.09 13.70 1.94
N ASP A 137 -6.99 12.98 1.71
CA ASP A 137 -6.70 12.21 0.51
C ASP A 137 -7.67 11.01 0.40
N VAL A 138 -8.89 11.28 -0.07
CA VAL A 138 -9.95 10.28 -0.32
C VAL A 138 -9.42 9.15 -1.22
N GLY A 139 -8.57 9.48 -2.19
CA GLY A 139 -7.85 8.51 -3.03
C GLY A 139 -6.94 7.59 -2.23
N GLY A 140 -6.15 8.16 -1.34
CA GLY A 140 -5.28 7.44 -0.42
C GLY A 140 -6.04 6.52 0.55
N PHE A 141 -7.22 6.94 1.02
CA PHE A 141 -8.13 6.09 1.80
C PHE A 141 -8.51 4.84 0.99
N TRP A 142 -9.05 5.02 -0.22
CA TRP A 142 -9.48 3.90 -1.06
C TRP A 142 -8.34 2.96 -1.43
N CYS A 143 -7.17 3.52 -1.78
CA CYS A 143 -5.98 2.71 -2.04
C CYS A 143 -5.62 1.81 -0.86
N ARG A 144 -5.76 2.31 0.37
CA ARG A 144 -5.50 1.53 1.59
C ARG A 144 -6.56 0.46 1.80
N TYR A 145 -7.82 0.78 1.58
CA TYR A 145 -8.91 -0.18 1.76
C TYR A 145 -8.81 -1.34 0.75
N ILE A 146 -8.50 -1.06 -0.51
CA ILE A 146 -8.21 -2.09 -1.54
C ILE A 146 -7.04 -2.98 -1.10
N ALA A 147 -5.95 -2.38 -0.60
CA ALA A 147 -4.79 -3.14 -0.15
C ALA A 147 -5.10 -4.03 1.06
N PHE A 148 -5.95 -3.56 1.98
CA PHE A 148 -6.42 -4.33 3.12
C PHE A 148 -7.25 -5.54 2.68
N GLU A 149 -8.27 -5.36 1.85
CA GLU A 149 -9.12 -6.48 1.39
C GLU A 149 -8.33 -7.50 0.55
N LEU A 150 -7.32 -7.04 -0.18
CA LEU A 150 -6.43 -7.92 -0.92
C LEU A 150 -5.60 -8.83 -0.01
N GLY A 151 -5.33 -8.41 1.22
CA GLY A 151 -4.69 -9.22 2.24
C GLY A 151 -5.66 -10.14 2.99
N HIS A 152 -6.88 -9.66 3.27
CA HIS A 152 -7.75 -10.24 4.30
C HIS A 152 -9.14 -10.72 3.84
N GLY A 153 -9.66 -10.24 2.70
CA GLY A 153 -11.03 -10.55 2.23
C GLY A 153 -11.11 -11.29 0.90
N GLY A 154 -9.96 -11.60 0.30
CA GLY A 154 -9.88 -12.36 -0.94
C GLY A 154 -10.38 -11.60 -2.18
N ALA A 155 -10.46 -12.31 -3.30
CA ALA A 155 -10.65 -11.69 -4.62
C ALA A 155 -12.00 -10.97 -4.78
N ALA A 156 -13.08 -11.53 -4.24
CA ALA A 156 -14.43 -10.97 -4.41
C ALA A 156 -14.59 -9.63 -3.66
N ARG A 157 -14.19 -9.59 -2.38
CA ARG A 157 -14.27 -8.37 -1.57
C ARG A 157 -13.31 -7.28 -2.08
N THR A 158 -12.10 -7.67 -2.47
CA THR A 158 -11.13 -6.73 -3.07
C THR A 158 -11.73 -6.02 -4.27
N ARG A 159 -12.41 -6.76 -5.16
CA ARG A 159 -13.06 -6.18 -6.34
C ARG A 159 -14.23 -5.27 -5.97
N ALA A 160 -15.10 -5.71 -5.06
CA ALA A 160 -16.23 -4.90 -4.62
C ALA A 160 -15.77 -3.54 -4.06
N VAL A 161 -14.72 -3.53 -3.25
CA VAL A 161 -14.12 -2.28 -2.72
C VAL A 161 -13.43 -1.47 -3.82
N ALA A 162 -12.72 -2.12 -4.74
CA ALA A 162 -12.04 -1.42 -5.83
C ALA A 162 -13.02 -0.79 -6.83
N GLU A 163 -14.14 -1.44 -7.12
CA GLU A 163 -15.21 -0.88 -7.96
C GLU A 163 -15.88 0.31 -7.28
N ARG A 164 -16.17 0.21 -5.97
CA ARG A 164 -16.63 1.36 -5.16
C ARG A 164 -15.64 2.52 -5.16
N ALA A 165 -14.34 2.23 -5.06
CA ALA A 165 -13.29 3.23 -5.08
C ALA A 165 -13.23 3.98 -6.41
N VAL A 166 -13.32 3.26 -7.54
CA VAL A 166 -13.36 3.87 -8.88
C VAL A 166 -14.62 4.71 -9.06
N ALA A 167 -15.77 4.28 -8.54
CA ALA A 167 -16.99 5.07 -8.58
C ALA A 167 -16.89 6.37 -7.76
N ALA A 168 -16.23 6.33 -6.59
CA ALA A 168 -16.04 7.50 -5.74
C ALA A 168 -14.97 8.47 -6.27
N CYS A 169 -13.90 7.96 -6.86
CA CYS A 169 -12.76 8.74 -7.34
C CYS A 169 -12.41 8.37 -8.80
N PRO A 170 -13.28 8.65 -9.78
CA PRO A 170 -13.10 8.19 -11.15
C PRO A 170 -11.91 8.86 -11.86
N ARG A 171 -11.51 10.06 -11.41
CA ARG A 171 -10.41 10.84 -11.98
C ARG A 171 -9.09 10.68 -11.22
N ASP A 172 -9.04 9.85 -10.19
CA ASP A 172 -7.81 9.64 -9.42
C ASP A 172 -6.98 8.49 -10.02
N PRO A 173 -5.82 8.76 -10.64
CA PRO A 173 -4.99 7.72 -11.22
C PRO A 173 -4.43 6.74 -10.17
N ALA A 174 -4.23 7.15 -8.92
CA ALA A 174 -3.70 6.30 -7.86
C ALA A 174 -4.69 5.19 -7.48
N VAL A 175 -5.99 5.49 -7.47
CA VAL A 175 -7.06 4.51 -7.22
C VAL A 175 -7.11 3.46 -8.32
N HIS A 176 -7.08 3.88 -9.58
CA HIS A 176 -7.00 2.97 -10.73
C HIS A 176 -5.74 2.10 -10.70
N ALA A 177 -4.59 2.69 -10.35
CA ALA A 177 -3.34 1.95 -10.18
C ALA A 177 -3.45 0.92 -9.04
N GLY A 178 -4.08 1.29 -7.92
CA GLY A 178 -4.37 0.40 -6.81
C GLY A 178 -5.19 -0.82 -7.24
N TYR A 179 -6.27 -0.60 -7.99
CA TYR A 179 -7.11 -1.68 -8.51
C TYR A 179 -6.35 -2.58 -9.50
N ALA A 180 -5.66 -2.00 -10.48
CA ALA A 180 -4.88 -2.77 -11.45
C ALA A 180 -3.78 -3.63 -10.77
N ARG A 181 -3.09 -3.07 -9.75
CA ARG A 181 -2.12 -3.82 -8.94
C ARG A 181 -2.78 -4.97 -8.16
N ALA A 182 -3.98 -4.75 -7.63
CA ALA A 182 -4.73 -5.80 -6.93
C ALA A 182 -5.04 -6.97 -7.86
N GLU A 183 -5.55 -6.72 -9.06
CA GLU A 183 -5.81 -7.78 -10.05
C GLU A 183 -4.53 -8.50 -10.51
N LEU A 184 -3.41 -7.79 -10.63
CA LEU A 184 -2.11 -8.41 -10.90
C LEU A 184 -1.65 -9.34 -9.78
N ARG A 185 -1.91 -8.99 -8.51
CA ARG A 185 -1.63 -9.88 -7.36
C ARG A 185 -2.55 -11.09 -7.34
N LEU A 186 -3.81 -10.92 -7.72
CA LEU A 186 -4.80 -12.00 -7.90
C LEU A 186 -4.56 -12.85 -9.17
N ARG A 187 -3.46 -12.62 -9.89
CA ARG A 187 -3.08 -13.34 -11.13
C ARG A 187 -4.07 -13.16 -12.30
N ARG A 188 -4.88 -12.09 -12.29
CA ARG A 188 -5.83 -11.77 -13.36
C ARG A 188 -5.32 -10.61 -14.21
N ALA A 189 -4.32 -10.90 -15.04
CA ALA A 189 -3.69 -9.89 -15.90
C ALA A 189 -4.66 -9.25 -16.91
N ASP A 190 -5.62 -10.02 -17.42
CA ASP A 190 -6.59 -9.51 -18.40
C ASP A 190 -7.51 -8.46 -17.77
N ARG A 191 -7.97 -8.70 -16.54
CA ARG A 191 -8.74 -7.71 -15.77
C ARG A 191 -7.92 -6.47 -15.45
N ALA A 192 -6.65 -6.64 -15.07
CA ALA A 192 -5.76 -5.50 -14.84
C ALA A 192 -5.62 -4.61 -16.08
N ARG A 193 -5.54 -5.21 -17.29
CA ARG A 193 -5.54 -4.44 -18.55
C ARG A 193 -6.87 -3.74 -18.80
N ALA A 194 -7.99 -4.41 -18.52
CA ALA A 194 -9.31 -3.81 -18.66
C ALA A 194 -9.50 -2.60 -17.73
N VAL A 195 -9.03 -2.69 -16.48
CA VAL A 195 -9.04 -1.57 -15.52
C VAL A 195 -8.20 -0.40 -16.05
N VAL A 196 -6.98 -0.64 -16.53
CA VAL A 196 -6.14 0.43 -17.10
C VAL A 196 -6.81 1.05 -18.33
N ALA A 197 -7.35 0.24 -19.23
CA ALA A 197 -8.04 0.74 -20.42
C ALA A 197 -9.28 1.58 -20.07
N HIS A 198 -10.03 1.19 -19.03
CA HIS A 198 -11.14 1.98 -18.51
C HIS A 198 -10.66 3.29 -17.90
N ALA A 199 -9.64 3.25 -17.04
CA ALA A 199 -9.06 4.41 -16.40
C ALA A 199 -8.56 5.46 -17.41
N LEU A 200 -7.92 5.02 -18.49
CA LEU A 200 -7.45 5.91 -19.56
C LEU A 200 -8.58 6.70 -20.24
N LYS A 201 -9.81 6.18 -20.23
CA LYS A 201 -11.00 6.90 -20.74
C LYS A 201 -11.55 7.92 -19.74
N CYS A 202 -11.31 7.70 -18.44
CA CYS A 202 -11.84 8.53 -17.35
C CYS A 202 -10.88 9.65 -16.92
N LEU A 203 -9.58 9.48 -17.15
CA LEU A 203 -8.55 10.47 -16.81
C LEU A 203 -8.47 11.56 -17.90
N ASP A 204 -8.42 12.82 -17.48
CA ASP A 204 -8.36 13.97 -18.40
C ASP A 204 -6.91 14.35 -18.75
N ASP A 205 -5.96 14.21 -17.82
CA ASP A 205 -4.56 14.62 -17.97
C ASP A 205 -3.70 13.48 -18.58
N ASP A 206 -3.03 13.77 -19.70
CA ASP A 206 -2.11 12.84 -20.35
C ASP A 206 -0.95 12.42 -19.44
N ARG A 207 -0.52 13.29 -18.54
CA ARG A 207 0.52 12.97 -17.56
C ARG A 207 0.05 11.90 -16.56
N ASP A 208 -1.20 11.96 -16.13
CA ASP A 208 -1.78 10.99 -15.21
C ASP A 208 -2.03 9.65 -15.90
N ARG A 209 -2.44 9.70 -17.18
CA ARG A 209 -2.55 8.52 -18.06
C ARG A 209 -1.21 7.82 -18.23
N GLU A 210 -0.15 8.57 -18.57
CA GLU A 210 1.20 8.06 -18.72
C GLU A 210 1.71 7.45 -17.40
N TRP A 211 1.55 8.20 -16.30
CA TRP A 211 1.96 7.74 -14.97
C TRP A 211 1.27 6.42 -14.59
N LEU A 212 -0.04 6.30 -14.82
CA LEU A 212 -0.81 5.09 -14.52
C LEU A 212 -0.25 3.88 -15.28
N VAL A 213 -0.04 4.05 -16.60
CA VAL A 213 0.48 2.98 -17.46
C VAL A 213 1.86 2.54 -16.99
N ASP A 214 2.75 3.48 -16.72
CA ASP A 214 4.10 3.21 -16.24
C ASP A 214 4.12 2.56 -14.87
N GLU A 215 3.24 3.00 -13.98
CA GLU A 215 3.14 2.46 -12.63
C GLU A 215 2.70 0.99 -12.64
N VAL A 216 1.66 0.66 -13.42
CA VAL A 216 1.19 -0.73 -13.55
C VAL A 216 2.22 -1.61 -14.25
N LYS A 217 2.92 -1.09 -15.28
CA LYS A 217 4.03 -1.80 -15.95
C LYS A 217 5.17 -2.08 -14.97
N ARG A 218 5.64 -1.06 -14.23
CA ARG A 218 6.70 -1.20 -13.22
C ARG A 218 6.32 -2.25 -12.17
N TYR A 219 5.09 -2.21 -11.68
CA TYR A 219 4.59 -3.19 -10.72
C TYR A 219 4.55 -4.62 -11.29
N GLY A 220 4.01 -4.80 -12.49
CA GLY A 220 3.95 -6.10 -13.16
C GLY A 220 5.34 -6.68 -13.45
N ASN A 221 6.30 -5.83 -13.85
CA ASN A 221 7.70 -6.20 -14.05
C ASN A 221 8.35 -6.65 -12.74
N ALA A 222 8.15 -5.93 -11.64
CA ALA A 222 8.66 -6.31 -10.33
C ALA A 222 8.11 -7.66 -9.84
N MET A 223 6.84 -7.98 -10.13
CA MET A 223 6.23 -9.27 -9.83
C MET A 223 6.83 -10.41 -10.67
N ARG A 224 7.09 -10.17 -11.96
CA ARG A 224 7.75 -11.14 -12.86
C ARG A 224 9.23 -11.34 -12.51
N GLY A 225 9.95 -10.28 -12.17
CA GLY A 225 11.37 -10.31 -11.83
C GLY A 225 11.67 -11.16 -10.59
N ARG A 226 10.80 -11.12 -9.57
CA ARG A 226 10.89 -12.00 -8.40
C ARG A 226 10.75 -13.48 -8.76
N ARG A 227 9.83 -13.82 -9.68
CA ARG A 227 9.67 -15.20 -10.19
C ARG A 227 10.90 -15.66 -10.96
N ARG A 228 11.49 -14.80 -11.81
CA ARG A 228 12.72 -15.10 -12.56
C ARG A 228 13.93 -15.28 -11.64
N GLN A 229 14.07 -14.47 -10.59
CA GLN A 229 15.12 -14.64 -9.59
C GLN A 229 14.96 -15.95 -8.80
N LEU A 230 13.72 -16.34 -8.46
CA LEU A 230 13.45 -17.63 -7.82
C LEU A 230 13.80 -18.80 -8.75
N ILE A 231 13.37 -18.76 -10.01
CA ILE A 231 13.73 -19.77 -11.04
C ILE A 231 15.25 -19.82 -11.23
N ARG A 232 15.94 -18.68 -11.33
CA ARG A 232 17.40 -18.64 -11.48
C ARG A 232 18.13 -19.22 -10.27
N ARG A 233 17.62 -19.01 -9.05
CA ARG A 233 18.17 -19.61 -7.82
C ARG A 233 17.90 -21.11 -7.74
N LEU A 234 16.71 -21.56 -8.14
CA LEU A 234 16.34 -22.98 -8.16
C LEU A 234 17.08 -23.75 -9.27
N CYS A 235 17.17 -23.20 -10.48
CA CYS A 235 17.97 -23.77 -11.57
C CYS A 235 19.48 -23.61 -11.33
N GLY A 236 19.92 -22.57 -10.63
CA GLY A 236 21.30 -22.41 -10.19
C GLY A 236 21.70 -23.31 -9.01
N PHE A 237 20.73 -23.86 -8.27
CA PHE A 237 20.91 -24.87 -7.22
C PHE A 237 20.90 -26.30 -7.76
N PHE A 238 20.62 -26.50 -9.05
CA PHE A 238 20.82 -27.76 -9.76
C PHE A 238 22.07 -27.73 -10.67
N PRO A 239 23.30 -27.51 -10.16
CA PRO A 239 24.47 -27.91 -10.89
C PRO A 239 24.64 -29.42 -10.74
N ARG A 240 24.47 -30.15 -11.85
CA ARG A 240 24.90 -31.54 -12.08
C ARG A 240 24.09 -32.66 -11.41
N LEU A 241 22.92 -33.00 -11.95
CA LEU A 241 22.47 -34.42 -11.96
C LEU A 241 21.73 -34.86 -13.24
N PHE A 242 21.75 -34.07 -14.33
CA PHE A 242 21.29 -34.54 -15.64
C PHE A 242 22.23 -34.05 -16.75
N ARG A 243 23.43 -34.63 -16.80
CA ARG A 243 24.17 -34.81 -18.05
C ARG A 243 24.00 -36.28 -18.42
N GLY A 244 23.09 -36.61 -19.34
CA GLY A 244 22.98 -37.98 -19.83
C GLY A 244 21.67 -38.30 -20.55
N GLY A 245 21.60 -37.93 -21.83
CA GLY A 245 20.76 -38.60 -22.84
C GLY A 245 19.25 -38.39 -22.72
N TRP A 246 18.55 -38.58 -23.85
CA TRP A 246 17.08 -38.50 -24.00
C TRP A 246 16.59 -37.06 -23.82
N TRP A 247 16.53 -36.22 -24.86
CA TRP A 247 15.71 -36.39 -26.05
C TRP A 247 16.49 -36.03 -27.31
N SER A 248 16.95 -37.06 -28.01
CA SER A 248 17.36 -36.96 -29.40
C SER A 248 16.12 -36.66 -30.25
N ARG A 249 16.14 -35.53 -30.97
CA ARG A 249 15.24 -35.26 -32.09
C ARG A 249 15.36 -36.40 -33.11
N PRO A 250 14.29 -37.06 -33.54
CA PRO A 250 14.33 -37.84 -34.77
C PRO A 250 14.36 -36.86 -35.95
N SER A 251 15.40 -36.96 -36.77
CA SER A 251 15.44 -36.40 -38.11
C SER A 251 14.48 -37.18 -39.00
N ARG A 252 13.47 -36.51 -39.57
CA ARG A 252 12.79 -36.99 -40.79
C ARG A 252 12.39 -35.77 -41.62
N GLY A 253 13.10 -35.61 -42.73
CA GLY A 253 12.83 -34.59 -43.72
C GLY A 253 11.57 -34.89 -44.52
N TYR A 254 11.04 -33.84 -45.15
CA TYR A 254 10.45 -33.93 -46.46
C TYR A 254 10.97 -32.78 -47.31
N ASN A 255 11.40 -33.17 -48.50
CA ASN A 255 11.83 -32.33 -49.61
C ASN A 255 10.71 -31.37 -50.02
N ARG A 256 11.08 -30.17 -50.48
CA ARG A 256 10.33 -29.50 -51.55
C ARG A 256 10.79 -30.14 -52.85
N LEU A 257 9.88 -30.81 -53.53
CA LEU A 257 9.86 -30.84 -55.00
C LEU A 257 8.96 -29.67 -55.40
N ASP A 258 9.48 -28.85 -56.32
CA ASP A 258 8.83 -27.88 -57.22
C ASP A 258 7.61 -27.08 -56.72
#